data_AF-A0A1S3QG83-F1
#
_entry.id   AF-A0A1S3QG83-F1
#
_cell.length_a   1.000
_cell.length_b   1.000
_cell.length_c   1.000
_cell.angle_alpha   90.00
_cell.angle_beta   90.00
_cell.angle_gamma   90.00
#
_symmetry.space_group_name_H-M   'P 1'
#
loop_
_entity.id
_entity.type
_entity.pdbx_description
1 polymer ?
#
loop_
_entity_poly.entity_id
_entity_poly.type
_entity_poly.pdbx_seq_one_letter_code
_entity_poly.pdbx_strand_id
1 'polypeptide(L)'
;AETERGLSRKHIIEGLRDSLSRLQLEYVDIVFANRTDINSPMEEVVRAMTFVINHGMAMYWGTSRWSAMEIMEAYSVARQFNLIPPVCEQAEYHYYHRDKVEVQLPELYHKIGVGVMTWSPLAGGLISGKYNDGIPEDSRAAMKGYVWMKDRIFSEEGQKQLAKIKELHPLADRMNCTLAQLAI
;
A
#
# COMPACT_ATOMS: atom_id res chain seq x y z
N ALA A 1 -9.26 12.67 10.85
CA ALA A 1 -9.35 13.53 9.66
C ALA A 1 -10.42 12.95 8.73
N GLU A 2 -11.64 13.50 8.81
CA GLU A 2 -12.76 13.13 7.94
C GLU A 2 -12.86 14.07 6.72
N THR A 3 -12.11 15.18 6.77
CA THR A 3 -12.04 16.26 5.78
C THR A 3 -10.96 16.09 4.71
N GLU A 4 -10.14 15.03 4.79
CA GLU A 4 -9.08 14.71 3.81
C GLU A 4 -9.45 13.45 3.00
N ARG A 5 -10.62 13.46 2.36
CA ARG A 5 -11.11 12.29 1.62
C ARG A 5 -11.41 12.68 0.18
N GLY A 6 -10.70 12.05 -0.74
CA GLY A 6 -11.06 12.01 -2.15
C GLY A 6 -9.84 12.07 -3.06
N LEU A 7 -10.08 11.86 -4.34
CA LEU A 7 -9.11 12.04 -5.42
C LEU A 7 -9.53 13.15 -6.37
N SER A 8 -10.35 14.09 -5.90
CA SER A 8 -10.69 15.27 -6.69
C SER A 8 -9.44 16.08 -6.99
N ARG A 9 -9.46 16.80 -8.11
CA ARG A 9 -8.35 17.66 -8.53
C ARG A 9 -7.99 18.68 -7.46
N LYS A 10 -8.98 19.26 -6.78
CA LYS A 10 -8.79 20.19 -5.66
C LYS A 10 -7.96 19.52 -4.56
N HIS A 11 -8.38 18.34 -4.11
CA HIS A 11 -7.74 17.66 -3.00
C HIS A 11 -6.33 17.16 -3.35
N ILE A 12 -6.11 16.63 -4.55
CA ILE A 12 -4.76 16.20 -5.00
C ILE A 12 -3.79 17.38 -4.98
N ILE A 13 -4.18 18.52 -5.54
CA ILE A 13 -3.29 19.69 -5.61
C ILE A 13 -3.04 20.29 -4.22
N GLU A 14 -4.09 20.53 -3.43
CA GLU A 14 -3.97 21.12 -2.09
C GLU A 14 -3.25 20.18 -1.13
N GLY A 15 -3.63 18.90 -1.13
CA GLY A 15 -3.03 17.88 -0.27
C GLY A 15 -1.54 17.65 -0.57
N LEU A 16 -1.13 17.66 -1.85
CA LEU A 16 0.28 17.55 -2.20
C LEU A 16 1.06 18.82 -1.82
N ARG A 17 0.51 20.03 -2.04
CA ARG A 17 1.16 21.29 -1.58
C ARG A 17 1.40 21.29 -0.08
N ASP A 18 0.38 20.91 0.69
CA ASP A 18 0.48 20.86 2.15
C ASP A 18 1.49 19.79 2.59
N SER A 19 1.56 18.66 1.88
CA SER A 19 2.55 17.60 2.14
C SER A 19 3.97 18.05 1.85
N LEU A 20 4.21 18.70 0.70
CA LEU A 20 5.51 19.25 0.33
C LEU A 20 5.98 20.32 1.33
N SER A 21 5.08 21.19 1.76
CA SER A 21 5.35 22.19 2.81
C SER A 21 5.81 21.52 4.12
N ARG A 22 5.10 20.49 4.59
CA ARG A 22 5.47 19.73 5.79
C ARG A 22 6.78 18.95 5.64
N LEU A 23 7.06 18.44 4.44
CA LEU A 23 8.29 17.72 4.13
C LEU A 23 9.49 18.65 3.91
N GLN A 24 9.26 19.96 3.75
CA GLN A 24 10.27 20.93 3.35
C GLN A 24 10.97 20.55 2.03
N LEU A 25 10.19 20.00 1.09
CA LEU A 25 10.66 19.59 -0.24
C LEU A 25 9.92 20.38 -1.32
N GLU A 26 10.60 20.60 -2.45
CA GLU A 26 9.98 21.18 -3.64
C GLU A 26 9.14 20.15 -4.40
N TYR A 27 9.54 18.87 -4.36
CA TYR A 27 8.85 17.77 -5.02
C TYR A 27 9.04 16.45 -4.26
N VAL A 28 8.23 15.45 -4.62
CA VAL A 28 8.44 14.04 -4.25
C VAL A 28 8.69 13.20 -5.50
N ASP A 29 9.48 12.13 -5.40
CA ASP A 29 9.70 11.29 -6.58
C ASP A 29 8.41 10.60 -7.05
N ILE A 30 7.57 10.14 -6.12
CA ILE A 30 6.29 9.51 -6.45
C ILE A 30 5.20 10.01 -5.50
N VAL A 31 4.12 10.54 -6.07
CA VAL A 31 2.87 10.80 -5.33
C VAL A 31 1.89 9.65 -5.54
N PHE A 32 1.29 9.14 -4.46
CA PHE A 32 0.37 8.00 -4.51
C PHE A 32 -1.09 8.39 -4.28
N ALA A 33 -2.00 7.85 -5.10
CA ALA A 33 -3.41 7.75 -4.75
C ALA A 33 -3.59 6.67 -3.69
N ASN A 34 -3.68 7.05 -2.41
CA ASN A 34 -3.64 6.12 -1.26
C ASN A 34 -4.75 5.04 -1.24
N ARG A 35 -5.89 5.32 -1.88
CA ARG A 35 -7.02 4.42 -2.12
C ARG A 35 -7.82 4.94 -3.31
N THR A 36 -8.69 4.12 -3.87
CA THR A 36 -9.63 4.53 -4.92
C THR A 36 -10.66 5.49 -4.37
N ASP A 37 -11.25 6.32 -5.23
CA ASP A 37 -12.34 7.23 -4.87
C ASP A 37 -13.47 7.11 -5.88
N ILE A 38 -14.55 6.43 -5.47
CA ILE A 38 -15.74 6.21 -6.29
C ILE A 38 -16.48 7.50 -6.67
N ASN A 39 -16.19 8.62 -5.99
CA ASN A 39 -16.87 9.90 -6.23
C ASN A 39 -16.12 10.80 -7.23
N SER A 40 -14.87 10.46 -7.58
CA SER A 40 -14.05 11.24 -8.51
C SER A 40 -13.90 10.45 -9.82
N PRO A 41 -14.30 11.00 -10.98
CA PRO A 41 -14.11 10.33 -12.26
C PRO A 41 -12.62 10.05 -12.52
N MET A 42 -12.30 8.89 -13.09
CA MET A 42 -10.90 8.49 -13.36
C MET A 42 -10.14 9.52 -14.18
N GLU A 43 -10.79 10.13 -15.18
CA GLU A 43 -10.21 11.20 -15.98
C GLU A 43 -9.76 12.40 -15.14
N GLU A 44 -10.55 12.82 -14.15
CA GLU A 44 -10.19 13.93 -13.27
C GLU A 44 -8.94 13.58 -12.46
N VAL A 45 -8.90 12.37 -11.89
CA VAL A 45 -7.76 11.87 -11.10
C VAL A 45 -6.48 11.88 -11.94
N VAL A 46 -6.51 11.27 -13.13
CA VAL A 46 -5.33 11.17 -14.01
C VAL A 46 -4.88 12.54 -14.50
N ARG A 47 -5.81 13.45 -14.82
CA ARG A 47 -5.47 14.85 -15.17
C ARG A 47 -4.87 15.62 -14.01
N ALA A 48 -5.33 15.39 -12.78
CA ALA A 48 -4.78 16.02 -11.58
C ALA A 48 -3.37 15.51 -11.27
N MET A 49 -3.14 14.20 -11.35
CA MET A 49 -1.83 13.58 -11.19
C MET A 49 -0.84 14.05 -12.27
N THR A 50 -1.29 14.10 -13.53
CA THR A 50 -0.49 14.65 -14.64
C THR A 50 -0.17 16.13 -14.43
N PHE A 51 -1.12 16.91 -13.90
CA PHE A 51 -0.91 18.32 -13.62
C PHE A 51 0.19 18.53 -12.57
N VAL A 52 0.15 17.83 -11.43
CA VAL A 52 1.15 18.02 -10.37
C VAL A 52 2.55 17.60 -10.84
N ILE A 53 2.65 16.60 -11.71
CA ILE A 53 3.93 16.23 -12.35
C ILE A 53 4.43 17.34 -13.26
N ASN A 54 3.59 17.84 -14.17
CA ASN A 54 3.97 18.91 -15.09
C ASN A 54 4.31 20.24 -14.39
N HIS A 55 3.87 20.42 -13.14
CA HIS A 55 4.20 21.59 -12.32
C HIS A 55 5.42 21.34 -11.41
N GLY A 56 6.14 20.23 -11.60
CA GLY A 56 7.34 19.91 -10.84
C GLY A 56 7.08 19.59 -9.37
N MET A 57 5.85 19.25 -8.98
CA MET A 57 5.50 18.89 -7.60
C MET A 57 5.74 17.40 -7.32
N ALA A 58 5.79 16.58 -8.36
CA ALA A 58 6.16 15.17 -8.28
C ALA A 58 6.89 14.74 -9.57
N MET A 59 7.77 13.74 -9.49
CA MET A 59 8.40 13.18 -10.71
C MET A 59 7.48 12.17 -11.41
N TYR A 60 6.81 11.32 -10.63
CA TYR A 60 5.87 10.31 -11.10
C TYR A 60 4.67 10.19 -10.16
N TRP A 61 3.69 9.37 -10.55
CA TRP A 61 2.59 9.01 -9.67
C TRP A 61 2.33 7.50 -9.68
N GLY A 62 1.72 7.01 -8.61
CA GLY A 62 1.34 5.62 -8.44
C GLY A 62 -0.02 5.45 -7.77
N THR A 63 -0.50 4.22 -7.77
CA THR A 63 -1.75 3.81 -7.13
C THR A 63 -1.46 3.02 -5.86
N SER A 64 -2.41 2.95 -4.93
CA SER A 64 -2.29 2.15 -3.71
C SER A 64 -3.64 1.57 -3.35
N ARG A 65 -3.72 0.25 -3.16
CA ARG A 65 -4.95 -0.51 -2.88
C ARG A 65 -5.95 -0.49 -4.04
N TRP A 66 -5.51 -0.21 -5.26
CA TRP A 66 -6.37 -0.24 -6.45
C TRP A 66 -6.46 -1.66 -6.99
N SER A 67 -7.60 -2.04 -7.57
CA SER A 67 -7.74 -3.29 -8.31
C SER A 67 -6.97 -3.20 -9.64
N ALA A 68 -6.66 -4.36 -10.23
CA ALA A 68 -6.05 -4.40 -11.56
C ALA A 68 -6.93 -3.72 -12.64
N MET A 69 -8.25 -3.77 -12.47
CA MET A 69 -9.20 -3.10 -13.35
C MET A 69 -9.06 -1.57 -13.28
N GLU A 70 -9.04 -0.99 -12.08
CA GLU A 70 -8.92 0.46 -11.89
C GLU A 70 -7.56 0.99 -12.36
N ILE A 71 -6.48 0.22 -12.16
CA ILE A 71 -5.14 0.58 -12.69
C ILE A 71 -5.15 0.59 -14.22
N MET A 72 -5.78 -0.40 -14.85
CA MET A 72 -5.93 -0.45 -16.30
C MET A 72 -6.83 0.67 -16.82
N GLU A 73 -7.87 1.07 -16.09
CA GLU A 73 -8.72 2.21 -16.41
C GLU A 73 -7.91 3.52 -16.39
N ALA A 74 -7.10 3.75 -15.36
CA ALA A 74 -6.20 4.90 -15.29
C ALA A 74 -5.21 4.92 -16.47
N TYR A 75 -4.65 3.77 -16.82
CA TYR A 75 -3.78 3.63 -17.98
C TYR A 75 -4.52 3.96 -19.29
N SER A 76 -5.73 3.43 -19.46
CA SER A 76 -6.58 3.67 -20.63
C SER A 76 -6.88 5.16 -20.82
N VAL A 77 -7.34 5.83 -19.76
CA VAL A 77 -7.55 7.28 -19.70
C VAL A 77 -6.27 8.03 -20.09
N ALA A 78 -5.13 7.63 -19.53
CA ALA A 78 -3.86 8.28 -19.83
C ALA A 78 -3.50 8.18 -21.32
N ARG A 79 -3.69 7.00 -21.93
CA ARG A 79 -3.45 6.82 -23.37
C ARG A 79 -4.44 7.58 -24.24
N GLN A 80 -5.72 7.58 -23.88
CA GLN A 80 -6.78 8.26 -24.63
C GLN A 80 -6.55 9.78 -24.71
N PHE A 81 -6.10 10.39 -23.62
CA PHE A 81 -5.96 11.84 -23.51
C PHE A 81 -4.53 12.36 -23.51
N ASN A 82 -3.55 11.50 -23.85
CA ASN A 82 -2.12 11.82 -23.84
C ASN A 82 -1.65 12.40 -22.48
N LEU A 83 -2.04 11.74 -21.40
CA LEU A 83 -1.67 12.06 -20.02
C LEU A 83 -0.62 11.07 -19.50
N ILE A 84 -0.12 11.30 -18.29
CA ILE A 84 0.93 10.48 -17.69
C ILE A 84 0.27 9.28 -16.96
N PRO A 85 0.57 8.02 -17.34
CA PRO A 85 0.05 6.83 -16.64
C PRO A 85 0.75 6.61 -15.28
N PRO A 86 0.15 5.83 -14.35
CA PRO A 86 0.81 5.49 -13.10
C PRO A 86 1.97 4.54 -13.36
N VAL A 87 3.05 4.65 -12.56
CA VAL A 87 4.26 3.83 -12.73
C VAL A 87 4.34 2.64 -11.78
N CYS A 88 3.60 2.66 -10.67
CA CYS A 88 3.63 1.60 -9.67
C CYS A 88 2.34 1.48 -8.87
N GLU A 89 2.08 0.28 -8.37
CA GLU A 89 1.03 -0.01 -7.39
C GLU A 89 1.65 -0.35 -6.03
N GLN A 90 1.16 0.31 -4.99
CA GLN A 90 1.43 -0.03 -3.60
C GLN A 90 0.42 -1.07 -3.07
N ALA A 91 0.87 -2.30 -2.86
CA ALA A 91 0.01 -3.43 -2.49
C ALA A 91 0.45 -4.12 -1.19
N GLU A 92 -0.51 -4.60 -0.39
CA GLU A 92 -0.20 -5.44 0.77
C GLU A 92 0.39 -6.75 0.28
N TYR A 93 1.50 -7.18 0.88
CA TYR A 93 2.07 -8.49 0.56
C TYR A 93 2.80 -9.08 1.75
N HIS A 94 2.38 -10.29 2.11
CA HIS A 94 2.97 -11.11 3.16
C HIS A 94 2.37 -12.51 3.09
N TYR A 95 2.82 -13.46 3.91
CA TYR A 95 2.36 -14.86 3.85
C TYR A 95 0.84 -15.06 3.84
N TYR A 96 0.09 -14.22 4.54
CA TYR A 96 -1.38 -14.26 4.59
C TYR A 96 -2.12 -13.36 3.59
N HIS A 97 -1.40 -12.66 2.70
CA HIS A 97 -1.99 -11.78 1.68
C HIS A 97 -1.11 -11.80 0.42
N ARG A 98 -1.45 -12.68 -0.52
CA ARG A 98 -0.57 -13.07 -1.63
C ARG A 98 -1.19 -12.83 -3.01
N ASP A 99 -2.49 -13.13 -3.13
CA ASP A 99 -3.21 -13.24 -4.40
C ASP A 99 -3.02 -12.02 -5.33
N LYS A 100 -3.13 -10.80 -4.80
CA LYS A 100 -2.99 -9.60 -5.62
C LYS A 100 -1.59 -9.50 -6.24
N VAL A 101 -0.55 -9.64 -5.43
CA VAL A 101 0.85 -9.44 -5.87
C VAL A 101 1.37 -10.62 -6.68
N GLU A 102 0.98 -11.84 -6.35
CA GLU A 102 1.46 -13.04 -7.06
C GLU A 102 0.68 -13.37 -8.33
N VAL A 103 -0.61 -12.98 -8.42
CA VAL A 103 -1.48 -13.36 -9.54
C VAL A 103 -1.86 -12.16 -10.41
N GLN A 104 -2.30 -11.05 -9.82
CA GLN A 104 -2.88 -9.94 -10.58
C GLN A 104 -1.81 -8.96 -11.10
N LEU A 105 -0.88 -8.54 -10.24
CA LEU A 105 0.11 -7.51 -10.59
C LEU A 105 1.16 -7.94 -11.63
N PRO A 106 1.60 -9.21 -11.74
CA PRO A 106 2.53 -9.62 -12.78
C PRO A 106 1.96 -9.38 -14.19
N GLU A 107 0.64 -9.57 -14.37
CA GLU A 107 -0.01 -9.26 -15.65
C GLU A 107 0.04 -7.76 -15.97
N LEU A 108 -0.15 -6.88 -14.98
CA LEU A 108 -0.05 -5.43 -15.18
C LEU A 108 1.37 -5.01 -15.52
N TYR A 109 2.38 -5.59 -14.86
CA TYR A 109 3.79 -5.35 -15.20
C TYR A 109 4.06 -5.70 -16.66
N HIS A 110 3.64 -6.89 -17.12
CA HIS A 110 3.87 -7.33 -18.50
C HIS A 110 3.08 -6.54 -19.55
N LYS A 111 1.86 -6.08 -19.23
CA LYS A 111 0.99 -5.39 -20.19
C LYS A 111 1.25 -3.89 -20.30
N ILE A 112 1.50 -3.22 -19.18
CA ILE A 112 1.53 -1.75 -19.10
C ILE A 112 2.76 -1.20 -18.36
N GLY A 113 3.66 -2.06 -17.88
CA GLY A 113 4.92 -1.65 -17.24
C GLY A 113 4.76 -1.11 -15.81
N VAL A 114 3.61 -1.34 -15.16
CA VAL A 114 3.38 -0.92 -13.77
C VAL A 114 4.19 -1.80 -12.83
N GLY A 115 5.09 -1.19 -12.06
CA GLY A 115 5.86 -1.86 -11.01
C GLY A 115 5.04 -2.13 -9.74
N VAL A 116 5.61 -2.87 -8.81
CA VAL A 116 4.98 -3.19 -7.52
C VAL A 116 5.87 -2.72 -6.37
N MET A 117 5.28 -2.00 -5.43
CA MET A 117 5.90 -1.62 -4.15
C MET A 117 5.07 -2.22 -3.02
N THR A 118 5.60 -3.24 -2.34
CA THR A 118 4.81 -3.94 -1.32
C THR A 118 4.85 -3.25 0.04
N TRP A 119 3.81 -3.45 0.86
CA TRP A 119 3.75 -2.94 2.23
C TRP A 119 3.26 -4.00 3.23
N SER A 120 3.52 -3.73 4.52
CA SER A 120 3.25 -4.64 5.65
C SER A 120 3.82 -6.07 5.49
N PRO A 121 5.10 -6.26 5.14
CA PRO A 121 5.68 -7.60 4.95
C PRO A 121 5.56 -8.52 6.19
N LEU A 122 5.44 -7.93 7.38
CA LEU A 122 5.25 -8.66 8.64
C LEU A 122 3.79 -8.65 9.15
N ALA A 123 2.82 -8.26 8.33
CA ALA A 123 1.39 -8.15 8.68
C ALA A 123 1.16 -7.34 9.98
N GLY A 124 1.75 -6.15 10.08
CA GLY A 124 1.70 -5.31 11.28
C GLY A 124 2.56 -5.82 12.45
N GLY A 125 3.38 -6.85 12.24
CA GLY A 125 4.22 -7.48 13.26
C GLY A 125 3.78 -8.90 13.63
N LEU A 126 2.64 -9.37 13.11
CA LEU A 126 2.13 -10.73 13.35
C LEU A 126 3.17 -11.80 13.04
N ILE A 127 3.85 -11.68 11.90
CA ILE A 127 4.77 -12.69 11.38
C ILE A 127 6.09 -12.74 12.18
N SER A 128 6.38 -11.70 12.97
CA SER A 128 7.56 -11.72 13.85
C SER A 128 7.44 -12.71 15.02
N GLY A 129 6.25 -13.25 15.28
CA GLY A 129 5.98 -14.14 16.42
C GLY A 129 5.78 -13.40 17.75
N LYS A 130 5.92 -12.07 17.80
CA LYS A 130 5.82 -11.29 19.05
C LYS A 130 4.45 -11.36 19.75
N TYR A 131 3.41 -11.84 19.05
CA TYR A 131 2.06 -11.99 19.60
C TYR A 131 1.72 -13.42 20.01
N ASN A 132 2.69 -14.33 20.01
CA ASN A 132 2.51 -15.75 20.34
C ASN A 132 1.97 -16.00 21.75
N ASP A 133 2.28 -15.08 22.67
CA ASP A 133 1.99 -15.18 24.10
C ASP A 133 1.20 -13.96 24.63
N GLY A 134 0.51 -13.23 23.74
CA GLY A 134 -0.29 -12.06 24.09
C GLY A 134 0.14 -10.79 23.36
N ILE A 135 -0.28 -9.62 23.86
CA ILE A 135 0.04 -8.31 23.25
C ILE A 135 1.11 -7.62 24.09
N PRO A 136 2.35 -7.45 23.58
CA PRO A 136 3.37 -6.65 24.26
C PRO A 136 2.94 -5.17 24.36
N GLU A 137 3.26 -4.52 25.49
CA GLU A 137 2.84 -3.14 25.79
C GLU A 137 3.41 -2.09 24.81
N ASP A 138 4.62 -2.33 24.30
CA ASP A 138 5.33 -1.49 23.34
C ASP A 138 4.98 -1.82 21.88
N SER A 139 4.07 -2.77 21.65
CA SER A 139 3.70 -3.22 20.32
C SER A 139 2.68 -2.30 19.64
N ARG A 140 2.63 -2.35 18.30
CA ARG A 140 1.63 -1.61 17.50
C ARG A 140 0.19 -1.89 17.93
N ALA A 141 -0.11 -3.14 18.31
CA ALA A 141 -1.44 -3.55 18.74
C ALA A 141 -1.85 -3.00 20.13
N ALA A 142 -0.90 -2.49 20.93
CA ALA A 142 -1.17 -1.81 22.19
C ALA A 142 -1.39 -0.29 22.02
N MET A 143 -1.09 0.29 20.85
CA MET A 143 -1.23 1.73 20.62
C MET A 143 -2.70 2.17 20.53
N LYS A 144 -2.98 3.38 21.03
CA LYS A 144 -4.30 4.02 20.91
C LYS A 144 -4.68 4.17 19.42
N GLY A 145 -5.89 3.71 19.06
CA GLY A 145 -6.38 3.71 17.66
C GLY A 145 -6.15 2.41 16.89
N TYR A 146 -5.46 1.42 17.48
CA TYR A 146 -5.17 0.12 16.85
C TYR A 146 -5.96 -1.05 17.46
N VAL A 147 -7.13 -0.77 18.06
CA VAL A 147 -8.00 -1.80 18.64
C VAL A 147 -8.37 -2.88 17.61
N TRP A 148 -8.63 -2.47 16.36
CA TRP A 148 -8.90 -3.40 15.25
C TRP A 148 -7.77 -4.43 15.04
N MET A 149 -6.52 -4.07 15.34
CA MET A 149 -5.38 -4.97 15.19
C MET A 149 -5.34 -6.00 16.32
N LYS A 150 -5.66 -5.57 17.55
CA LYS A 150 -5.85 -6.46 18.70
C LYS A 150 -7.00 -7.45 18.44
N ASP A 151 -8.13 -6.96 17.94
CA ASP A 151 -9.28 -7.80 17.59
C ASP A 151 -8.92 -8.81 16.50
N ARG A 152 -8.16 -8.39 15.48
CA ARG A 152 -7.65 -9.30 14.44
C ARG A 152 -6.74 -10.38 15.02
N ILE A 153 -5.82 -10.04 15.93
CA ILE A 153 -4.91 -11.01 16.55
C ILE A 153 -5.69 -12.06 17.37
N PHE A 154 -6.70 -11.64 18.14
CA PHE A 154 -7.50 -12.54 18.97
C PHE A 154 -8.65 -13.23 18.24
N SER A 155 -8.93 -12.86 16.99
CA SER A 155 -9.90 -13.56 16.16
C SER A 155 -9.48 -15.01 15.89
N GLU A 156 -10.45 -15.86 15.55
CA GLU A 156 -10.19 -17.27 15.19
C GLU A 156 -9.16 -17.37 14.05
N GLU A 157 -9.28 -16.52 13.04
CA GLU A 157 -8.34 -16.48 11.91
C GLU A 157 -6.95 -16.02 12.36
N GLY A 158 -6.86 -14.99 13.21
CA GLY A 158 -5.58 -14.53 13.76
C GLY A 158 -4.86 -15.61 14.57
N GLN A 159 -5.58 -16.38 15.36
CA GLN A 159 -5.03 -17.50 16.12
C GLN A 159 -4.55 -18.64 15.20
N LYS A 160 -5.30 -18.96 14.13
CA LYS A 160 -4.86 -19.91 13.09
C LYS A 160 -3.58 -19.44 12.40
N GLN A 161 -3.46 -18.14 12.11
CA GLN A 161 -2.25 -17.56 11.54
C GLN A 161 -1.08 -17.67 12.50
N LEU A 162 -1.24 -17.30 13.78
CA LEU A 162 -0.17 -17.44 14.78
C LEU A 162 0.30 -18.89 14.96
N ALA A 163 -0.62 -19.86 14.96
CA ALA A 163 -0.26 -21.28 15.00
C ALA A 163 0.65 -21.66 13.82
N LYS A 164 0.29 -21.25 12.60
CA LYS A 164 1.13 -21.47 11.41
C LYS A 164 2.47 -20.75 11.49
N ILE A 165 2.54 -19.54 12.05
CA ILE A 165 3.83 -18.84 12.26
C ILE A 165 4.72 -19.64 13.23
N LYS A 166 4.15 -20.23 14.28
CA LYS A 166 4.93 -21.07 15.21
C LYS A 166 5.58 -22.25 14.51
N GLU A 167 4.92 -22.85 13.53
CA GLU A 167 5.46 -23.93 12.70
C GLU A 167 6.63 -23.51 11.80
N LEU A 168 6.82 -22.20 11.56
CA LEU A 168 7.95 -21.67 10.78
C LEU A 168 9.24 -21.51 11.59
N HIS A 169 9.18 -21.56 12.93
CA HIS A 169 10.38 -21.41 13.78
C HIS A 169 11.49 -22.41 13.44
N PRO A 170 11.22 -23.74 13.33
CA PRO A 170 12.26 -24.70 12.99
C PRO A 170 12.89 -24.44 11.62
N LEU A 171 12.13 -23.87 10.67
CA LEU A 171 12.67 -23.49 9.37
C LEU A 171 13.61 -22.29 9.48
N ALA A 172 13.20 -21.26 10.22
CA ALA A 172 14.03 -20.08 10.48
C ALA A 172 15.33 -20.46 11.20
N ASP A 173 15.26 -21.34 12.22
CA ASP A 173 16.41 -21.85 12.95
C ASP A 173 17.37 -22.62 12.03
N ARG A 174 16.85 -23.49 11.16
CA ARG A 174 17.64 -24.21 10.15
C ARG A 174 18.33 -23.28 9.15
N MET A 175 17.73 -22.14 8.85
CA MET A 175 18.27 -21.13 7.95
C MET A 175 19.13 -20.08 8.68
N ASN A 176 19.32 -20.23 9.99
CA ASN A 176 20.05 -19.30 10.85
C ASN A 176 19.57 -17.84 10.71
N CYS A 177 18.25 -17.64 10.68
CA CYS A 177 17.62 -16.33 10.59
C CYS A 177 16.42 -16.21 11.53
N THR A 178 15.98 -14.99 11.79
CA THR A 178 14.74 -14.71 12.53
C THR A 178 13.51 -14.93 11.64
N LEU A 179 12.33 -15.14 12.23
CA LEU A 179 11.08 -15.20 11.45
C LEU A 179 10.83 -13.95 10.59
N ALA A 180 11.22 -12.77 11.10
CA ALA A 180 11.09 -11.53 10.35
C ALA A 180 12.03 -11.48 9.14
N GLN A 181 13.25 -12.01 9.26
CA GLN A 181 14.18 -12.15 8.14
C GLN A 181 13.74 -13.24 7.16
N LEU A 182 13.15 -14.33 7.64
CA LEU A 182 12.61 -15.36 6.76
C LEU A 182 11.45 -14.83 5.92
N ALA A 183 10.64 -13.93 6.47
CA ALA A 183 9.45 -13.37 5.83
C ALA A 183 9.73 -12.24 4.83
N ILE A 184 10.93 -11.66 4.83
CA ILE A 184 11.33 -10.54 3.97
C ILE A 184 12.36 -11.04 2.95
#